data_AF-A0A285HZP3-F1
#
_entry.id   AF-A0A285HZP3-F1
#
_cell.length_a   1.000
_cell.length_b   1.000
_cell.length_c   1.000
_cell.angle_alpha   90.00
_cell.angle_beta   90.00
_cell.angle_gamma   90.00
#
_symmetry.space_group_name_H-M   'P 1'
#
loop_
_entity.id
_entity.type
_entity.pdbx_description
1 polymer ?
#
loop_
_entity_poly.entity_id
_entity_poly.type
_entity_poly.pdbx_seq_one_letter_code
_entity_poly.pdbx_strand_id
1 'polypeptide(L)' 'MGISEEMTNLYQTARNKEKLEMVKNLLDLEVELDKIVAASGLSKEEIEEIKKKAKH' A
#
# COMPACT_ATOMS: atom_id res chain seq x y z
N MET A 1 -22.45 21.20 -7.02
CA MET A 1 -21.98 20.28 -5.96
C MET A 1 -20.99 19.30 -6.57
N GLY A 2 -19.76 19.73 -6.92
CA GLY A 2 -18.83 18.91 -7.74
C GLY A 2 -17.41 18.76 -7.20
N ILE A 3 -17.05 19.45 -6.12
CA ILE A 3 -15.65 19.49 -5.62
C ILE A 3 -15.39 18.39 -4.56
N SER A 4 -16.44 17.89 -3.91
CA SER A 4 -16.31 16.98 -2.76
C SER A 4 -15.93 15.55 -3.15
N GLU A 5 -16.47 15.01 -4.24
CA GLU A 5 -16.17 13.63 -4.66
C GLU A 5 -14.78 13.53 -5.31
N GLU A 6 -14.40 14.51 -6.14
CA GLU A 6 -13.06 14.54 -6.76
C GLU A 6 -11.95 14.70 -5.73
N MET A 7 -12.12 15.57 -4.73
CA MET A 7 -11.15 15.66 -3.62
C MET A 7 -11.08 14.36 -2.83
N THR A 8 -12.23 13.76 -2.50
CA THR A 8 -12.26 12.50 -1.74
C THR A 8 -11.53 11.38 -2.49
N ASN A 9 -11.73 11.29 -3.81
CA ASN A 9 -11.02 10.33 -4.66
C ASN A 9 -9.52 10.60 -4.75
N LEU A 10 -9.10 11.87 -4.83
CA LEU A 10 -7.68 12.26 -4.81
C LEU A 10 -7.01 11.87 -3.49
N TYR A 11 -7.64 12.16 -2.35
CA TYR A 11 -7.11 11.79 -1.03
C TYR A 11 -7.05 10.28 -0.83
N GLN A 12 -8.07 9.54 -1.27
CA GLN A 12 -8.05 8.07 -1.22
C GLN A 12 -6.95 7.48 -2.11
N THR A 13 -6.76 8.03 -3.32
CA THR A 13 -5.72 7.59 -4.25
C THR A 13 -4.32 7.87 -3.70
N ALA A 14 -4.09 9.08 -3.16
CA ALA A 14 -2.83 9.46 -2.55
C ALA A 14 -2.49 8.57 -1.34
N ARG A 15 -3.47 8.35 -0.46
CA ARG A 15 -3.31 7.49 0.72
C ARG A 15 -3.02 6.04 0.36
N ASN A 16 -3.67 5.51 -0.67
CA ASN A 16 -3.40 4.16 -1.18
C ASN A 16 -2.00 4.07 -1.79
N LYS A 17 -1.55 5.12 -2.48
CA LYS A 17 -0.20 5.19 -3.07
C LYS A 17 0.88 5.21 -1.99
N GLU A 18 0.74 6.01 -0.94
CA GLU A 18 1.66 6.03 0.20
C GLU A 18 1.75 4.66 0.90
N LYS A 19 0.60 4.02 1.14
CA LYS A 19 0.59 2.67 1.74
C LYS A 19 1.34 1.65 0.88
N LEU A 20 1.15 1.71 -0.44
CA LEU A 20 1.77 0.77 -1.36
C LEU A 20 3.28 1.00 -1.45
N GLU A 21 3.72 2.27 -1.42
CA GLU A 21 5.13 2.65 -1.36
C GLU A 21 5.78 2.23 -0.04
N MET A 22 5.09 2.42 1.09
CA MET A 22 5.55 1.95 2.40
C MET A 22 5.74 0.43 2.42
N VAL A 23 4.80 -0.35 1.89
CA VAL A 23 4.89 -1.81 1.82
C VAL A 23 6.08 -2.25 0.96
N LYS A 24 6.31 -1.58 -0.19
CA LYS A 24 7.49 -1.85 -1.04
C LYS A 24 8.79 -1.58 -0.29
N ASN A 25 8.92 -0.44 0.37
CA ASN A 25 10.11 -0.09 1.14
C ASN A 25 10.37 -1.09 2.27
N LEU A 26 9.31 -1.54 2.98
CA LEU A 26 9.45 -2.56 4.04
C LEU A 26 9.84 -3.94 3.48
N LEU A 27 9.34 -4.30 2.30
CA LEU A 27 9.74 -5.53 1.61
C LEU A 27 11.20 -5.49 1.15
N ASP A 28 11.67 -4.34 0.65
CA ASP A 28 13.07 -4.12 0.24
C ASP A 28 14.02 -4.14 1.44
N LEU A 29 13.57 -3.69 2.61
CA LEU A 29 14.29 -3.78 3.88
C LEU A 29 14.23 -5.19 4.52
N GLU A 30 13.70 -6.18 3.81
CA GLU A 30 13.55 -7.58 4.26
C GLU A 30 12.80 -7.71 5.60
N VAL A 31 11.88 -6.79 5.88
CA VAL A 31 11.06 -6.82 7.10
C VAL A 31 10.13 -8.04 7.06
N GLU A 32 9.94 -8.68 8.21
CA GLU A 32 9.04 -9.82 8.34
C GLU A 32 7.60 -9.46 7.91
N LEU A 33 7.00 -10.35 7.10
CA LEU A 33 5.66 -10.17 6.54
C LEU A 33 4.61 -9.83 7.60
N ASP A 34 4.65 -10.44 8.79
CA ASP A 34 3.69 -10.18 9.87
C ASP A 34 3.74 -8.73 10.37
N LYS A 35 4.92 -8.11 10.39
CA LYS A 35 5.09 -6.70 10.76
C LYS A 35 4.59 -5.78 9.65
N ILE A 36 4.79 -6.16 8.38
CA ILE A 36 4.28 -5.42 7.22
C ILE A 36 2.75 -5.46 7.19
N VAL A 37 2.14 -6.62 7.47
CA VAL A 37 0.68 -6.77 7.63
C VAL A 37 0.16 -5.83 8.71
N ALA A 38 0.79 -5.85 9.89
CA ALA A 38 0.38 -5.00 11.03
C ALA A 38 0.50 -3.49 10.72
N ALA A 39 1.56 -3.08 10.02
CA ALA A 39 1.81 -1.67 9.70
C ALA A 39 0.93 -1.15 8.54
N SER A 40 0.71 -1.97 7.51
CA SER A 40 -0.06 -1.57 6.32
C SER A 40 -1.57 -1.76 6.48
N GLY A 41 -1.97 -2.69 7.35
CA GLY A 41 -3.36 -3.17 7.46
C GLY A 41 -3.82 -3.99 6.26
N LEU A 42 -2.88 -4.43 5.41
CA LEU A 42 -3.15 -5.30 4.25
C LEU A 42 -3.02 -6.76 4.64
N SER A 43 -3.73 -7.61 3.91
CA SER A 43 -3.65 -9.06 4.05
C SER A 43 -2.31 -9.58 3.53
N LYS A 44 -1.88 -10.75 4.03
CA LYS A 44 -0.65 -11.41 3.54
C LYS A 44 -0.69 -11.63 2.02
N GLU A 45 -1.84 -12.04 1.49
CA GLU A 45 -2.06 -12.28 0.05
C GLU A 45 -1.83 -11.00 -0.77
N GLU A 46 -2.37 -9.86 -0.33
CA GLU A 46 -2.20 -8.56 -0.99
C GLU A 46 -0.72 -8.14 -1.00
N ILE A 47 -0.01 -8.36 0.10
CA ILE A 47 1.42 -8.05 0.21
C ILE A 47 2.25 -8.98 -0.70
N GLU A 48 1.90 -10.26 -0.82
CA GLU A 48 2.53 -11.17 -1.77
C GLU A 48 2.30 -10.76 -3.22
N GLU A 49 1.11 -10.30 -3.57
CA GLU A 49 0.84 -9.75 -4.90
C GLU A 49 1.69 -8.50 -5.19
N ILE A 50 1.83 -7.61 -4.21
CA ILE A 50 2.69 -6.43 -4.32
C ILE A 50 4.16 -6.85 -4.50
N LYS A 51 4.62 -7.84 -3.73
CA LYS A 51 5.99 -8.39 -3.84
C LYS A 51 6.24 -9.00 -5.22
N LYS A 52 5.27 -9.74 -5.79
CA LYS A 52 5.37 -10.30 -7.15
C LYS A 52 5.46 -9.20 -8.21
N LYS A 53 4.67 -8.13 -8.07
CA LYS A 53 4.67 -7.00 -9.00
C LYS A 53 5.91 -6.11 -8.88
N ALA A 54 6.55 -6.06 -7.71
CA ALA A 54 7.76 -5.26 -7.49
C ALA A 54 9.05 -5.89 -8.02
N LYS A 55 9.08 -7.22 -8.22
CA LYS A 55 10.23 -7.94 -8.81
C LYS A 55 10.35 -7.82 -10.35
N HIS A 56 9.47 -7.04 -10.99
CA HIS A 56 9.39 -6.89 -12.44
C HIS A 56 9.84 -5.50 -12.91
#